data_AF-A0A3S1EFC2-F1
#
_entry.id   AF-A0A3S1EFC2-F1
#
_cell.length_a   1.000
_cell.length_b   1.000
_cell.length_c   1.000
_cell.angle_alpha   90.00
_cell.angle_beta   90.00
_cell.angle_gamma   90.00
#
_symmetry.space_group_name_H-M   'P 1'
#
loop_
_entity.id
_entity.type
_entity.pdbx_description
1 polymer ?
#
loop_
_entity_poly.entity_id
_entity_poly.type
_entity_poly.pdbx_seq_one_letter_code
_entity_poly.pdbx_strand_id
1 'polypeptide(L)'
;LRYAVTISAPDADKDLVKKLENASALKSDEERPVSGSLGLMAKARSDREQLVAALYADARYEGVVTVTIDGKPLDDLPPDAEFKGPQPVPVVIDIASGPKFTLGNIHLEGDAAGLMSADYGLISGGDAGSGAVLKAEALIVRTLKEQGRPLAEVTDRQIVADHATSTLDVTLTVAAGPVAGYGDTTVEGTEKVDRDFT
;
A
#
# COMPACT_ATOMS: atom_id res chain seq x y z
N LEU A 1 9.50 27.84 0.78
CA LEU A 1 8.33 28.09 1.66
C LEU A 1 8.46 27.19 2.88
N ARG A 2 8.34 27.72 4.09
CA ARG A 2 8.39 26.90 5.32
C ARG A 2 6.96 26.56 5.75
N TYR A 3 6.78 25.39 6.33
CA TYR A 3 5.48 24.93 6.82
C TYR A 3 5.68 24.20 8.16
N ALA A 4 4.61 24.06 8.92
CA ALA A 4 4.59 23.33 10.18
C ALA A 4 3.39 22.37 10.16
N VAL A 5 3.60 21.13 10.58
CA VAL A 5 2.64 20.04 10.42
C VAL A 5 2.15 19.56 11.77
N THR A 6 0.83 19.61 11.93
CA THR A 6 0.13 18.98 13.05
C THR A 6 -0.71 17.83 12.52
N ILE A 7 -0.46 16.61 13.01
CA ILE A 7 -1.28 15.44 12.72
C ILE A 7 -2.16 15.16 13.94
N SER A 8 -3.46 15.04 13.73
CA SER A 8 -4.46 14.77 14.76
C SER A 8 -5.22 13.50 14.39
N ALA A 9 -5.18 12.48 15.25
CA ALA A 9 -5.89 11.22 15.06
C ALA A 9 -6.46 10.74 16.41
N PRO A 10 -7.53 11.36 16.91
CA PRO A 10 -8.01 11.13 18.28
C PRO A 10 -8.53 9.71 18.51
N ASP A 11 -9.06 9.06 17.46
CA ASP A 11 -9.61 7.71 17.51
C ASP A 11 -8.56 6.61 17.23
N ALA A 12 -7.30 6.99 17.03
CA ALA A 12 -6.19 6.08 16.78
C ALA A 12 -5.44 5.75 18.07
N ASP A 13 -5.03 4.48 18.22
CA ASP A 13 -4.10 4.11 19.27
C ASP A 13 -2.68 4.66 19.00
N LYS A 14 -1.81 4.59 20.01
CA LYS A 14 -0.44 5.14 19.92
C LYS A 14 0.41 4.49 18.83
N ASP A 15 0.14 3.23 18.48
CA ASP A 15 0.93 2.54 17.47
C ASP A 15 0.48 2.97 16.07
N LEU A 16 -0.82 3.14 15.84
CA LEU A 16 -1.35 3.69 14.60
C LEU A 16 -0.92 5.15 14.41
N VAL A 17 -0.94 5.99 15.45
CA VAL A 17 -0.44 7.38 15.36
C VAL A 17 1.01 7.41 14.87
N LYS A 18 1.90 6.59 15.44
CA LYS A 18 3.30 6.50 14.99
C LYS A 18 3.42 6.03 13.54
N LYS A 19 2.61 5.05 13.11
CA LYS A 19 2.60 4.60 11.70
C LYS A 19 2.20 5.74 10.76
N LEU A 20 1.20 6.54 11.12
CA LEU A 20 0.74 7.69 10.34
C LEU A 20 1.80 8.79 10.29
N GLU A 21 2.42 9.12 11.42
CA GLU A 21 3.53 10.08 11.45
C GLU A 21 4.71 9.64 10.58
N ASN A 22 5.09 8.36 10.64
CA ASN A 22 6.17 7.79 9.82
C ASN A 22 5.82 7.74 8.33
N ALA A 23 4.54 7.62 7.99
CA ALA A 23 4.08 7.60 6.61
C ALA A 23 4.00 9.01 5.98
N SER A 24 3.85 10.05 6.80
CA SER A 24 3.75 11.44 6.33
C SER A 24 5.12 11.99 5.92
N ALA A 25 5.28 12.23 4.62
CA ALA A 25 6.41 12.95 4.05
C ALA A 25 6.39 14.45 4.43
N LEU A 26 5.21 15.07 4.65
CA LEU A 26 5.09 16.41 5.22
C LEU A 26 5.70 16.45 6.62
N LYS A 27 5.39 15.47 7.47
CA LYS A 27 5.96 15.43 8.81
C LYS A 27 7.46 15.14 8.77
N SER A 28 7.88 14.19 7.94
CA SER A 28 9.28 13.78 7.82
C SER A 28 10.20 14.88 7.27
N ASP A 29 9.68 15.72 6.35
CA ASP A 29 10.43 16.80 5.72
C ASP A 29 10.07 18.19 6.30
N GLU A 30 9.49 18.29 7.50
CA GLU A 30 9.01 19.55 8.07
C GLU A 30 10.12 20.62 8.17
N GLU A 31 11.36 20.20 8.45
CA GLU A 31 12.53 21.08 8.51
C GLU A 31 13.06 21.53 7.13
N ARG A 32 12.59 20.91 6.04
CA ARG A 32 13.04 21.16 4.67
C ARG A 32 12.02 22.05 3.93
N PRO A 33 12.38 23.29 3.56
CA PRO A 33 11.48 24.16 2.81
C PRO A 33 11.08 23.56 1.45
N VAL A 34 9.82 23.74 1.07
CA VAL A 34 9.29 23.35 -0.26
C VAL A 34 9.40 24.48 -1.28
N SER A 35 9.33 24.12 -2.57
CA SER A 35 9.39 25.01 -3.74
C SER A 35 8.10 25.84 -3.90
N GLY A 36 7.85 26.75 -2.95
CA GLY A 36 6.70 27.66 -2.98
C GLY A 36 5.36 27.02 -2.63
N SER A 37 4.28 27.77 -2.88
CA SER A 37 2.90 27.36 -2.54
C SER A 37 2.43 26.15 -3.33
N LEU A 38 2.74 26.10 -4.63
CA LEU A 38 2.42 24.96 -5.49
C LEU A 38 3.13 23.69 -5.01
N GLY A 39 4.41 23.80 -4.63
CA GLY A 39 5.17 22.68 -4.07
C GLY A 39 4.56 22.15 -2.76
N LEU A 40 4.07 23.04 -1.90
CA LEU A 40 3.38 22.65 -0.67
C LEU A 40 2.08 21.90 -0.96
N MET A 41 1.23 22.43 -1.85
CA MET A 41 -0.04 21.77 -2.21
C MET A 41 0.18 20.41 -2.88
N ALA A 42 1.16 20.30 -3.78
CA ALA A 42 1.51 19.04 -4.42
C ALA A 42 1.99 18.01 -3.39
N LYS A 43 2.86 18.42 -2.47
CA LYS A 43 3.34 17.56 -1.38
C LYS A 43 2.19 17.14 -0.47
N ALA A 44 1.28 18.04 -0.11
CA ALA A 44 0.12 17.74 0.73
C ALA A 44 -0.84 16.73 0.10
N ARG A 45 -1.07 16.80 -1.22
CA ARG A 45 -1.88 15.81 -1.95
C ARG A 45 -1.25 14.42 -1.94
N SER A 46 0.06 14.37 -2.21
CA SER A 46 0.84 13.14 -2.13
C SER A 46 0.86 12.56 -0.70
N ASP A 47 0.98 13.41 0.31
CA ASP A 47 0.94 13.01 1.73
C ASP A 47 -0.39 12.39 2.11
N ARG A 48 -1.51 12.97 1.67
CA ARG A 48 -2.86 12.41 1.88
C ARG A 48 -2.96 10.99 1.31
N GLU A 49 -2.44 10.75 0.11
CA GLU A 49 -2.43 9.41 -0.51
C GLU A 49 -1.60 8.41 0.31
N GLN A 50 -0.44 8.84 0.82
CA GLN A 50 0.41 8.01 1.67
C GLN A 50 -0.26 7.66 3.01
N LEU A 51 -0.96 8.61 3.62
CA LEU A 51 -1.70 8.41 4.86
C LEU A 51 -2.90 7.47 4.66
N VAL A 52 -3.63 7.59 3.56
CA VAL A 52 -4.70 6.64 3.19
C VAL A 52 -4.12 5.23 2.99
N ALA A 53 -2.99 5.10 2.31
CA ALA A 53 -2.31 3.81 2.16
C ALA A 53 -1.88 3.21 3.50
N ALA A 54 -1.40 4.05 4.44
CA ALA A 54 -1.05 3.62 5.80
C ALA A 54 -2.26 3.16 6.61
N LEU A 55 -3.42 3.83 6.45
CA LEU A 55 -4.69 3.40 7.03
C LEU A 55 -5.10 2.02 6.49
N TYR A 56 -5.02 1.81 5.18
CA TYR A 56 -5.31 0.51 4.57
C TYR A 56 -4.34 -0.59 5.03
N ALA A 57 -3.07 -0.25 5.23
CA ALA A 57 -2.09 -1.19 5.78
C ALA A 57 -2.41 -1.60 7.23
N ASP A 58 -3.13 -0.76 7.99
CA ASP A 58 -3.63 -1.08 9.33
C ASP A 58 -5.09 -1.61 9.33
N ALA A 59 -5.64 -1.96 8.16
CA ALA A 59 -7.01 -2.41 7.96
C ALA A 59 -8.09 -1.38 8.30
N ARG A 60 -7.81 -0.09 8.10
CA ARG A 60 -8.73 1.04 8.33
C ARG A 60 -9.29 1.56 7.01
N TYR A 61 -10.25 0.82 6.43
CA TYR A 61 -10.78 1.12 5.09
C TYR A 61 -11.79 2.28 5.04
N GLU A 62 -12.33 2.66 6.20
CA GLU A 62 -13.19 3.84 6.40
C GLU A 62 -12.43 5.10 6.79
N GLY A 63 -11.10 5.01 6.82
CA GLY A 63 -10.25 6.11 7.25
C GLY A 63 -10.42 7.35 6.37
N VAL A 64 -10.66 8.50 6.98
CA VAL A 64 -10.78 9.79 6.30
C VAL A 64 -9.60 10.67 6.69
N VAL A 65 -8.89 11.19 5.70
CA VAL A 65 -7.75 12.12 5.87
C VAL A 65 -8.14 13.48 5.31
N THR A 66 -8.29 14.46 6.21
CA THR A 66 -8.58 15.84 5.85
C THR A 66 -7.31 16.67 6.02
N VAL A 67 -6.90 17.36 4.96
CA VAL A 67 -5.72 18.24 5.01
C VAL A 67 -6.17 19.68 4.84
N THR A 68 -5.68 20.54 5.73
CA THR A 68 -5.95 21.97 5.74
C THR A 68 -4.63 22.72 5.69
N ILE A 69 -4.51 23.70 4.80
CA ILE A 69 -3.34 24.59 4.70
C ILE A 69 -3.80 26.02 4.95
N ASP A 70 -3.16 26.70 5.92
CA ASP A 70 -3.52 28.07 6.32
C ASP A 70 -5.03 28.21 6.64
N GLY A 71 -5.59 27.21 7.32
CA GLY A 71 -7.00 27.17 7.71
C GLY A 71 -8.00 26.86 6.58
N LYS A 72 -7.54 26.56 5.36
CA LYS A 72 -8.40 26.21 4.22
C LYS A 72 -8.25 24.74 3.81
N PRO A 73 -9.34 24.01 3.54
CA PRO A 73 -9.28 22.63 3.04
C PRO A 73 -8.48 22.54 1.75
N LEU A 74 -7.64 21.51 1.63
CA LEU A 74 -6.75 21.29 0.49
C LEU A 74 -7.50 21.22 -0.86
N ASP A 75 -8.71 20.65 -0.83
CA ASP A 75 -9.55 20.46 -2.02
C ASP A 75 -10.25 21.76 -2.46
N ASP A 76 -10.36 22.75 -1.57
CA ASP A 76 -10.97 24.06 -1.85
C ASP A 76 -9.95 25.10 -2.35
N LEU A 77 -8.66 24.77 -2.28
CA LEU A 77 -7.59 25.67 -2.70
C LEU A 77 -7.51 25.76 -4.23
N PRO A 78 -7.54 26.97 -4.82
CA PRO A 78 -7.37 27.11 -6.25
C PRO A 78 -5.95 26.68 -6.69
N PRO A 79 -5.75 26.24 -7.94
CA PRO A 79 -4.46 25.77 -8.43
C PRO A 79 -3.32 26.80 -8.30
N ASP A 80 -3.66 28.09 -8.34
CA ASP A 80 -2.76 29.24 -8.21
C ASP A 80 -2.76 29.85 -6.80
N ALA A 81 -3.25 29.14 -5.79
CA ALA A 81 -3.23 29.60 -4.40
C ALA A 81 -1.81 29.98 -3.95
N GLU A 82 -1.69 31.15 -3.31
CA GLU A 82 -0.43 31.65 -2.78
C GLU A 82 -0.50 31.82 -1.27
N PHE A 83 0.47 31.22 -0.56
CA PHE A 83 0.61 31.38 0.90
C PHE A 83 1.64 32.46 1.21
N LYS A 84 1.19 33.72 1.24
CA LYS A 84 2.01 34.92 1.53
C LYS A 84 1.97 35.36 3.01
N GLY A 85 1.23 34.64 3.84
CA GLY A 85 1.07 34.94 5.27
C GLY A 85 2.31 34.63 6.12
N PRO A 86 2.17 34.72 7.46
CA PRO A 86 3.22 34.38 8.42
C PRO A 86 3.81 33.00 8.14
N GLN A 87 5.13 32.89 8.31
CA GLN A 87 5.86 31.62 8.17
C GLN A 87 6.20 31.08 9.56
N PRO A 88 6.18 29.75 9.77
CA PRO A 88 5.81 28.71 8.80
C PRO A 88 4.30 28.67 8.52
N VAL A 89 3.93 28.28 7.29
CA VAL A 89 2.52 28.06 6.92
C VAL A 89 1.98 26.86 7.70
N PRO A 90 0.87 26.99 8.45
CA PRO A 90 0.33 25.88 9.21
C PRO A 90 -0.35 24.88 8.27
N VAL A 91 -0.01 23.60 8.45
CA VAL A 91 -0.65 22.45 7.80
C VAL A 91 -1.21 21.55 8.89
N VAL A 92 -2.52 21.32 8.84
CA VAL A 92 -3.22 20.45 9.77
C VAL A 92 -3.74 19.25 9.01
N ILE A 93 -3.46 18.07 9.53
CA ILE A 93 -3.89 16.79 9.00
C ILE A 93 -4.78 16.14 10.06
N ASP A 94 -6.09 16.18 9.85
CA ASP A 94 -7.07 15.55 10.72
C ASP A 94 -7.46 14.18 10.15
N ILE A 95 -7.31 13.14 10.97
CA ILE A 95 -7.50 11.75 10.57
C ILE A 95 -8.57 11.11 11.45
N ALA A 96 -9.71 10.79 10.83
CA ALA A 96 -10.70 9.90 11.42
C ALA A 96 -10.36 8.47 10.97
N SER A 97 -9.82 7.65 11.85
CA SER A 97 -9.28 6.32 11.48
C SER A 97 -10.37 5.30 11.14
N GLY A 98 -11.59 5.44 11.66
CA GLY A 98 -12.68 4.47 11.45
C GLY A 98 -12.43 3.12 12.15
N PRO A 99 -13.34 2.13 12.02
CA PRO A 99 -13.18 0.80 12.60
C PRO A 99 -12.05 0.01 11.93
N LYS A 100 -11.53 -0.99 12.65
CA LYS A 100 -10.56 -1.94 12.12
C LYS A 100 -11.30 -3.10 11.46
N PHE A 101 -10.96 -3.37 10.20
CA PHE A 101 -11.54 -4.43 9.42
C PHE A 101 -10.83 -5.76 9.69
N THR A 102 -11.55 -6.85 9.49
CA THR A 102 -11.01 -8.22 9.46
C THR A 102 -11.34 -8.88 8.14
N LEU A 103 -10.60 -9.93 7.76
CA LEU A 103 -10.88 -10.63 6.50
C LEU A 103 -12.25 -11.31 6.58
N GLY A 104 -13.07 -11.16 5.55
CA GLY A 104 -14.37 -11.82 5.44
C GLY A 104 -14.27 -13.11 4.62
N ASN A 105 -14.96 -13.15 3.49
CA ASN A 105 -14.91 -14.22 2.52
C ASN A 105 -13.62 -14.13 1.69
N ILE A 106 -12.89 -15.24 1.58
CA ILE A 106 -11.71 -15.33 0.73
C ILE A 106 -11.96 -16.36 -0.37
N HIS A 107 -11.74 -15.97 -1.62
CA HIS A 107 -11.84 -16.84 -2.78
C HIS A 107 -10.56 -16.81 -3.60
N LEU A 108 -10.03 -17.98 -3.93
CA LEU A 108 -8.92 -18.14 -4.86
C LEU A 108 -9.47 -18.79 -6.12
N GLU A 109 -9.12 -18.22 -7.27
CA GLU A 109 -9.61 -18.64 -8.59
C GLU A 109 -8.46 -18.98 -9.55
N GLY A 110 -8.83 -19.57 -10.69
CA GLY A 110 -7.89 -19.96 -11.73
C GLY A 110 -6.95 -21.07 -11.25
N ASP A 111 -5.65 -20.93 -11.57
CA ASP A 111 -4.62 -21.88 -11.18
C ASP A 111 -4.35 -21.92 -9.65
N ALA A 112 -4.93 -20.98 -8.89
CA ALA A 112 -4.87 -20.97 -7.42
C ALA A 112 -6.09 -21.61 -6.74
N ALA A 113 -7.13 -22.01 -7.48
CA ALA A 113 -8.40 -22.47 -6.88
C ALA A 113 -8.30 -23.72 -5.99
N GLY A 114 -7.26 -24.54 -6.19
CA GLY A 114 -6.99 -25.72 -5.35
C GLY A 114 -6.16 -25.43 -4.09
N LEU A 115 -5.68 -24.20 -3.91
CA LEU A 115 -4.84 -23.81 -2.79
C LEU A 115 -5.68 -23.41 -1.57
N MET A 116 -5.15 -23.63 -0.38
CA MET A 116 -5.79 -23.19 0.86
C MET A 116 -5.34 -21.76 1.19
N SER A 117 -6.26 -20.80 1.17
CA SER A 117 -5.96 -19.39 1.44
C SER A 117 -5.26 -19.18 2.80
N ALA A 118 -5.60 -20.02 3.78
CA ALA A 118 -5.01 -20.02 5.12
C ALA A 118 -3.49 -20.28 5.12
N ASP A 119 -2.97 -21.08 4.18
CA ASP A 119 -1.52 -21.35 4.04
C ASP A 119 -0.74 -20.07 3.68
N TYR A 120 -1.44 -19.05 3.17
CA TYR A 120 -0.90 -17.76 2.76
C TYR A 120 -1.26 -16.64 3.74
N GLY A 121 -1.89 -16.97 4.87
CA GLY A 121 -2.30 -16.01 5.90
C GLY A 121 -3.64 -15.32 5.62
N LEU A 122 -4.37 -15.72 4.58
CA LEU A 122 -5.71 -15.22 4.30
C LEU A 122 -6.74 -16.10 5.01
N ILE A 123 -7.02 -15.74 6.26
CA ILE A 123 -7.92 -16.46 7.18
C ILE A 123 -9.08 -15.53 7.53
N SER A 124 -10.32 -16.02 7.41
CA SER A 124 -11.50 -15.26 7.81
C SER A 124 -11.41 -14.86 9.30
N GLY A 125 -11.78 -13.61 9.62
CA GLY A 125 -11.55 -12.96 10.91
C GLY A 125 -10.11 -12.53 11.16
N GLY A 126 -9.18 -12.81 10.25
CA GLY A 126 -7.76 -12.50 10.34
C GLY A 126 -7.41 -11.06 9.93
N ASP A 127 -6.11 -10.82 9.75
CA ASP A 127 -5.55 -9.52 9.40
C ASP A 127 -5.97 -9.10 7.98
N ALA A 128 -6.80 -8.06 7.90
CA ALA A 128 -7.22 -7.44 6.65
C ALA A 128 -6.32 -6.29 6.21
N GLY A 129 -5.11 -6.12 6.76
CA GLY A 129 -4.19 -5.10 6.27
C GLY A 129 -3.85 -5.33 4.79
N SER A 130 -3.83 -4.26 3.99
CA SER A 130 -3.49 -4.36 2.56
C SER A 130 -2.14 -5.04 2.31
N GLY A 131 -1.16 -4.84 3.20
CA GLY A 131 0.13 -5.52 3.15
C GLY A 131 0.05 -7.03 3.38
N ALA A 132 -0.91 -7.51 4.19
CA ALA A 132 -1.14 -8.94 4.37
C ALA A 132 -1.70 -9.58 3.09
N VAL A 133 -2.64 -8.91 2.43
CA VAL A 133 -3.20 -9.36 1.14
C VAL A 133 -2.13 -9.41 0.04
N LEU A 134 -1.35 -8.34 -0.12
CA LEU A 134 -0.25 -8.28 -1.10
C LEU A 134 0.83 -9.34 -0.82
N LYS A 135 1.12 -9.61 0.45
CA LYS A 135 2.06 -10.68 0.83
C LYS A 135 1.52 -12.05 0.45
N ALA A 136 0.23 -12.31 0.69
CA ALA A 136 -0.41 -13.56 0.32
C ALA A 136 -0.39 -13.78 -1.20
N GLU A 137 -0.73 -12.76 -1.99
CA GLU A 137 -0.63 -12.78 -3.45
C GLU A 137 0.77 -13.19 -3.92
N ALA A 138 1.82 -12.53 -3.38
CA ALA A 138 3.20 -12.83 -3.74
C ALA A 138 3.62 -14.27 -3.39
N LEU A 139 3.15 -14.79 -2.24
CA LEU A 139 3.42 -16.15 -1.82
C LEU A 139 2.69 -17.18 -2.70
N ILE A 140 1.43 -16.93 -3.07
CA ILE A 140 0.67 -17.81 -3.98
C ILE A 140 1.38 -17.91 -5.33
N VAL A 141 1.75 -16.77 -5.92
CA VAL A 141 2.51 -16.73 -7.18
C VAL A 141 3.83 -17.47 -7.05
N ARG A 142 4.56 -17.26 -5.95
CA ARG A 142 5.83 -17.95 -5.70
C ARG A 142 5.64 -19.46 -5.61
N THR A 143 4.64 -19.95 -4.88
CA THR A 143 4.36 -21.39 -4.75
C THR A 143 4.07 -22.02 -6.12
N LEU A 144 3.30 -21.36 -6.98
CA LEU A 144 3.03 -21.87 -8.33
C LEU A 144 4.31 -21.90 -9.19
N LYS A 145 5.18 -20.90 -9.08
CA LYS A 145 6.50 -20.91 -9.75
C LYS A 145 7.37 -22.06 -9.27
N GLU A 146 7.36 -22.36 -7.97
CA GLU A 146 8.09 -23.49 -7.38
C GLU A 146 7.54 -24.85 -7.83
N GLN A 147 6.27 -24.91 -8.27
CA GLN A 147 5.67 -26.08 -8.91
C GLN A 147 6.00 -26.20 -10.41
N GLY A 148 6.96 -25.41 -10.91
CA GLY A 148 7.38 -25.43 -12.30
C GLY A 148 6.46 -24.63 -13.22
N ARG A 149 5.62 -23.73 -12.72
CA ARG A 149 4.77 -22.85 -13.53
C ARG A 149 5.34 -21.41 -13.57
N PRO A 150 6.31 -21.12 -14.44
CA PRO A 150 7.08 -19.87 -14.40
C PRO A 150 6.26 -18.63 -14.74
N LEU A 151 5.12 -18.79 -15.42
CA LEU A 151 4.24 -17.71 -15.85
C LEU A 151 3.20 -17.30 -14.79
N ALA A 152 3.33 -17.79 -13.55
CA ALA A 152 2.43 -17.40 -12.46
C ALA A 152 2.39 -15.89 -12.24
N GLU A 153 1.16 -15.37 -12.31
CA GLU A 153 0.80 -13.99 -12.02
C GLU A 153 -0.65 -13.88 -11.54
N VAL A 154 -0.94 -12.85 -10.75
CA VAL A 154 -2.31 -12.49 -10.39
C VAL A 154 -2.91 -11.72 -11.57
N THR A 155 -3.95 -12.29 -12.18
CA THR A 155 -4.62 -11.70 -13.36
C THR A 155 -5.79 -10.80 -13.00
N ASP A 156 -6.45 -11.07 -11.87
CA ASP A 156 -7.49 -10.20 -11.33
C ASP A 156 -7.46 -10.20 -9.80
N ARG A 157 -7.90 -9.08 -9.23
CA ARG A 157 -8.04 -8.90 -7.80
C ARG A 157 -9.28 -8.07 -7.52
N GLN A 158 -10.19 -8.65 -6.77
CA GLN A 158 -11.39 -7.98 -6.29
C GLN A 158 -11.32 -7.89 -4.77
N ILE A 159 -11.33 -6.66 -4.27
CA ILE A 159 -11.29 -6.34 -2.84
C ILE A 159 -12.56 -5.55 -2.52
N VAL A 160 -13.39 -6.09 -1.63
CA VAL A 160 -14.66 -5.47 -1.25
C VAL A 160 -14.64 -5.22 0.25
N ALA A 161 -14.64 -3.94 0.64
CA ALA A 161 -14.82 -3.53 2.02
C ALA A 161 -16.32 -3.43 2.32
N ASP A 162 -16.84 -4.35 3.12
CA ASP A 162 -18.20 -4.25 3.66
C ASP A 162 -18.17 -3.40 4.92
N HIS A 163 -18.64 -2.16 4.77
CA HIS A 163 -18.71 -1.16 5.82
C HIS A 163 -19.74 -1.50 6.91
N ALA A 164 -20.78 -2.28 6.60
CA ALA A 164 -21.80 -2.65 7.57
C ALA A 164 -21.28 -3.68 8.59
N THR A 165 -20.37 -4.55 8.15
CA THR A 165 -19.78 -5.63 8.98
C THR A 165 -18.33 -5.37 9.36
N SER A 166 -17.70 -4.33 8.81
CA SER A 166 -16.26 -4.07 8.91
C SER A 166 -15.43 -5.29 8.47
N THR A 167 -15.83 -5.92 7.36
CA THR A 167 -15.11 -7.06 6.78
C THR A 167 -14.54 -6.74 5.41
N LEU A 168 -13.39 -7.34 5.09
CA LEU A 168 -12.75 -7.24 3.78
C LEU A 168 -12.84 -8.58 3.06
N ASP A 169 -13.68 -8.64 2.03
CA ASP A 169 -13.78 -9.80 1.15
C ASP A 169 -12.73 -9.71 0.03
N VAL A 170 -12.06 -10.83 -0.23
CA VAL A 170 -10.90 -10.90 -1.12
C VAL A 170 -11.10 -12.02 -2.14
N THR A 171 -11.11 -11.68 -3.42
CA THR A 171 -11.05 -12.64 -4.52
C THR A 171 -9.77 -12.42 -5.31
N LEU A 172 -8.96 -13.48 -5.45
CA LEU A 172 -7.70 -13.45 -6.20
C LEU A 172 -7.76 -14.47 -7.33
N THR A 173 -7.64 -14.01 -8.57
CA THR A 173 -7.63 -14.87 -9.75
C THR A 173 -6.22 -14.96 -10.30
N VAL A 174 -5.66 -16.17 -10.30
CA VAL A 174 -4.25 -16.41 -10.67
C VAL A 174 -4.19 -17.25 -11.94
N ALA A 175 -3.33 -16.87 -12.87
CA ALA A 175 -2.96 -17.67 -14.02
C ALA A 175 -1.48 -18.00 -13.94
N ALA A 176 -1.13 -19.27 -14.11
CA ALA A 176 0.23 -19.76 -14.00
C ALA A 176 0.74 -20.46 -15.25
N GLY A 177 -0.16 -20.80 -16.16
CA GLY A 177 0.20 -21.48 -17.39
C GLY A 177 0.69 -22.91 -17.13
N PRO A 178 1.27 -23.58 -18.14
CA PRO A 178 1.68 -24.97 -18.03
C PRO A 178 2.92 -25.14 -17.15
N VAL A 179 3.15 -26.37 -16.70
CA VAL A 179 4.43 -26.77 -16.10
C VAL A 179 5.50 -26.74 -17.18
N ALA A 180 6.56 -25.95 -16.97
CA ALA A 180 7.73 -25.86 -17.81
C ALA A 180 8.86 -26.71 -17.23
N GLY A 181 9.32 -27.70 -17.99
CA GLY A 181 10.54 -28.43 -17.69
C GLY A 181 11.80 -27.66 -18.11
N TYR A 182 12.97 -28.17 -17.73
CA TYR A 182 14.24 -27.69 -18.27
C TYR A 182 14.37 -28.08 -19.75
N GLY A 183 14.81 -27.14 -20.57
CA GLY A 183 15.31 -27.39 -21.93
C GLY A 183 16.82 -27.62 -21.93
N ASP A 184 17.40 -27.69 -23.12
CA ASP A 184 18.85 -27.85 -23.28
C ASP A 184 19.61 -26.65 -22.68
N THR A 185 20.55 -26.93 -21.79
CA THR A 185 21.42 -25.90 -21.19
C THR A 185 22.59 -25.61 -22.13
N THR A 186 22.71 -24.36 -22.57
CA THR A 186 23.86 -23.89 -23.36
C THR A 186 24.62 -22.80 -22.60
N VAL A 187 25.96 -22.85 -22.63
CA VAL A 187 26.84 -21.82 -22.06
C VAL A 187 27.57 -21.11 -23.19
N GLU A 188 27.39 -19.81 -23.30
CA GLU A 188 28.08 -18.93 -24.25
C GLU A 188 29.28 -18.24 -23.58
N GLY A 189 30.32 -17.89 -24.35
CA GLY A 189 31.50 -17.17 -23.83
C GLY A 189 32.59 -18.04 -23.18
N THR A 190 32.62 -19.35 -23.46
CA THR A 190 33.61 -20.29 -22.88
C THR A 190 35.01 -20.21 -23.51
N GLU A 191 35.32 -19.14 -24.24
CA GLU A 191 36.58 -19.00 -24.99
C GLU A 191 37.83 -18.85 -24.09
N LYS A 192 37.65 -18.45 -22.82
CA LYS A 192 38.73 -18.26 -21.84
C LYS A 192 38.64 -19.19 -20.62
N VAL A 193 37.78 -20.20 -20.68
CA VAL A 193 37.54 -21.12 -19.56
C VAL A 193 37.73 -22.54 -20.04
N ASP A 194 38.53 -23.32 -19.33
CA ASP A 194 38.65 -24.75 -19.56
C ASP A 194 37.37 -25.43 -19.05
N ARG A 195 36.63 -26.09 -19.96
CA ARG A 195 35.35 -26.74 -19.66
C ARG A 195 35.49 -28.00 -18.80
N ASP A 196 36.70 -28.56 -18.71
CA ASP A 196 36.99 -29.80 -17.98
C ASP A 196 37.75 -29.58 -16.66
N PHE A 197 37.93 -28.32 -16.23
CA PHE A 197 38.61 -28.01 -14.97
C PHE A 197 37.79 -28.51 -13.77
N THR A 198 38.25 -29.60 -13.15
CA THR A 198 37.64 -30.26 -11.99
C THR A 198 38.51 -30.09 -10.75
#